data_AF-A0AB34KBJ2-F1
#
_entry.id   AF-A0AB34KBJ2-F1
#
_cell.length_a   1.000
_cell.length_b   1.000
_cell.length_c   1.000
_cell.angle_alpha   90.00
_cell.angle_beta   90.00
_cell.angle_gamma   90.00
#
_symmetry.space_group_name_H-M   'P 1'
#
loop_
_entity.id
_entity.type
_entity.pdbx_description
1 polymer ?
#
loop_
_entity_poly.entity_id
_entity_poly.type
_entity_poly.pdbx_seq_one_letter_code
_entity_poly.pdbx_strand_id
1 'polypeptide(L)'
;MPGGASYGAAADFNKLRDEDIRWVSAEELRRWQAAARPLLLLDVRNDPERAAGTIPGSQPFSQGKLFLDWHAMQPQIDRIVAAAAEAPAVEIVLFANTGGPNGPSAGRDLYVLNFLHEMGVPLERMARLEGGFQQWRREGYEALPPPRPPAATSLGALLEEAGLTHLAEPLAGESLEHLSEVLTASRADLLSLLKDLGLQLPDRQKVTNAISRTVKSKSTLA
;
A
#
# COMPACT_ATOMS: atom_id res chain seq x y z
N MET A 1 -12.28 -33.82 -11.64
CA MET A 1 -12.40 -32.89 -10.49
C MET A 1 -11.03 -32.79 -9.82
N PRO A 2 -10.18 -31.80 -10.14
CA PRO A 2 -9.01 -31.51 -9.31
C PRO A 2 -9.54 -30.71 -8.10
N GLY A 3 -9.45 -31.16 -6.85
CA GLY A 3 -8.23 -31.60 -6.16
C GLY A 3 -7.85 -30.46 -5.20
N GLY A 4 -8.69 -30.21 -4.19
CA GLY A 4 -8.52 -29.11 -3.24
C GLY A 4 -7.27 -29.28 -2.41
N ALA A 5 -6.25 -28.47 -2.69
CA ALA A 5 -5.07 -28.33 -1.84
C ALA A 5 -5.42 -27.44 -0.64
N SER A 6 -5.23 -27.99 0.55
CA SER A 6 -5.30 -27.27 1.82
C SER A 6 -4.11 -26.31 1.92
N TYR A 7 -4.34 -25.03 1.63
CA TYR A 7 -3.40 -23.95 1.92
C TYR A 7 -3.50 -23.60 3.41
N GLY A 8 -2.87 -24.40 4.28
CA GLY A 8 -2.97 -24.14 5.73
C GLY A 8 -2.16 -25.05 6.66
N ALA A 9 -1.57 -26.14 6.18
CA ALA A 9 -0.54 -26.82 6.94
C ALA A 9 0.78 -26.08 6.72
N ALA A 10 1.43 -25.64 7.79
CA ALA A 10 2.75 -25.01 7.82
C ALA A 10 3.70 -25.63 6.79
N ALA A 11 3.72 -25.06 5.59
CA ALA A 11 4.62 -25.47 4.52
C ALA A 11 6.00 -24.98 4.92
N ASP A 12 7.03 -25.81 4.73
CA ASP A 12 8.41 -25.38 4.84
C ASP A 12 8.64 -24.14 3.95
N PHE A 13 8.52 -22.93 4.52
CA PHE A 13 8.66 -21.64 3.84
C PHE A 13 10.11 -21.31 3.46
N ASN A 14 10.93 -22.34 3.22
CA ASN A 14 12.39 -22.25 3.13
C ASN A 14 12.90 -22.91 1.84
N LYS A 15 12.47 -22.43 0.66
CA LYS A 15 12.93 -22.98 -0.64
C LYS A 15 13.83 -22.04 -1.44
N LEU A 16 13.57 -20.74 -1.45
CA LEU A 16 14.42 -19.77 -2.15
C LEU A 16 15.30 -19.03 -1.17
N ARG A 17 16.61 -19.01 -1.44
CA ARG A 17 17.57 -18.23 -0.66
C ARG A 17 17.78 -16.89 -1.35
N ASP A 18 18.17 -15.88 -0.58
CA ASP A 18 18.44 -14.52 -1.12
C ASP A 18 19.46 -14.53 -2.27
N GLU A 19 20.40 -15.49 -2.25
CA GLU A 19 21.43 -15.68 -3.29
C GLU A 19 20.90 -16.29 -4.60
N ASP A 20 19.75 -16.97 -4.55
CA ASP A 20 19.12 -17.59 -5.71
C ASP A 20 18.29 -16.59 -6.52
N ILE A 21 18.16 -15.35 -6.02
CA ILE A 21 17.24 -14.34 -6.55
C ILE A 21 18.02 -13.20 -7.19
N ARG A 22 17.59 -12.82 -8.38
CA ARG A 22 18.14 -11.67 -9.09
C ARG A 22 17.79 -10.37 -8.37
N TRP A 23 18.82 -9.54 -8.19
CA TRP A 23 18.68 -8.17 -7.74
C TRP A 23 18.72 -7.21 -8.93
N VAL A 24 17.95 -6.13 -8.83
CA VAL A 24 17.91 -5.03 -9.80
C VAL A 24 18.12 -3.73 -9.03
N SER A 25 19.05 -2.90 -9.50
CA SER A 25 19.30 -1.60 -8.88
C SER A 25 18.20 -0.60 -9.23
N ALA A 26 18.07 0.46 -8.42
CA ALA A 26 17.09 1.52 -8.68
C ALA A 26 17.37 2.27 -10.00
N GLU A 27 18.66 2.46 -10.35
CA GLU A 27 19.06 2.99 -11.66
C GLU A 27 18.62 2.07 -12.81
N GLU A 28 18.85 0.76 -12.69
CA GLU A 28 18.45 -0.20 -13.73
C GLU A 28 16.93 -0.23 -13.92
N LEU A 29 16.16 -0.29 -12.83
CA LEU A 29 14.70 -0.21 -12.87
C LEU A 29 14.23 1.06 -13.57
N ARG A 30 14.84 2.21 -13.25
CA ARG A 30 14.50 3.49 -13.89
C ARG A 30 14.79 3.47 -15.39
N ARG A 31 15.93 2.90 -15.83
CA ARG A 31 16.22 2.75 -17.26
C ARG A 31 15.19 1.88 -17.96
N TRP A 32 14.73 0.80 -17.32
CA TRP A 32 13.70 -0.07 -17.89
C TRP A 32 12.35 0.64 -18.04
N GLN A 33 11.97 1.45 -17.04
CA GLN A 33 10.78 2.30 -17.11
C GLN A 33 10.88 3.34 -18.22
N ALA A 34 12.02 4.02 -18.35
CA ALA A 34 12.26 5.00 -19.41
C ALA A 34 12.23 4.39 -20.82
N ALA A 35 12.65 3.13 -20.94
CA ALA A 35 12.61 2.38 -22.19
C ALA A 35 11.25 1.72 -22.49
N ALA A 36 10.23 1.94 -21.64
CA ALA A 36 8.91 1.34 -21.76
C ALA A 36 8.93 -0.20 -21.96
N ARG A 37 9.87 -0.87 -21.28
CA ARG A 37 9.95 -2.33 -21.31
C ARG A 37 8.70 -2.94 -20.65
N PRO A 38 8.21 -4.10 -21.10
CA PRO A 38 7.19 -4.87 -20.39
C PRO A 38 7.66 -5.18 -18.95
N LEU A 39 7.06 -4.51 -17.97
CA LEU A 39 7.45 -4.56 -16.56
C LEU A 39 6.21 -4.57 -15.67
N LEU A 40 6.15 -5.54 -14.75
CA LEU A 40 5.24 -5.55 -13.61
C LEU A 40 6.03 -5.19 -12.36
N LEU A 41 5.84 -3.98 -11.86
CA LEU A 41 6.44 -3.53 -10.61
C LEU A 41 5.44 -3.73 -9.47
N LEU A 42 5.77 -4.58 -8.49
CA LEU A 42 4.89 -4.94 -7.39
C LEU A 42 5.37 -4.32 -6.07
N ASP A 43 4.52 -3.46 -5.49
CA ASP A 43 4.72 -2.88 -4.17
C ASP A 43 4.12 -3.82 -3.12
N VAL A 44 4.99 -4.56 -2.43
CA VAL A 44 4.56 -5.56 -1.44
C VAL A 44 4.39 -5.01 -0.03
N ARG A 45 4.54 -3.69 0.13
CA ARG A 45 4.30 -3.01 1.40
C ARG A 45 2.81 -2.99 1.74
N ASN A 46 2.50 -2.71 3.00
CA ASN A 46 1.11 -2.58 3.43
C ASN A 46 0.53 -1.23 3.02
N ASP A 47 -0.81 -1.16 2.99
CA ASP A 47 -1.53 0.02 2.51
C ASP A 47 -1.06 1.35 3.15
N PRO A 48 -0.78 1.45 4.47
CA PRO A 48 -0.28 2.70 5.07
C PRO A 48 1.09 3.12 4.55
N GLU A 49 2.00 2.18 4.33
CA GLU A 49 3.35 2.44 3.82
C GLU A 49 3.30 2.89 2.36
N ARG A 50 2.48 2.22 1.54
CA ARG A 50 2.25 2.58 0.15
C ARG A 50 1.54 3.93 0.03
N ALA A 51 0.58 4.21 0.90
CA ALA A 51 -0.11 5.49 0.96
C ALA A 51 0.84 6.65 1.30
N ALA A 52 1.97 6.41 1.96
CA ALA A 52 2.98 7.46 2.18
C ALA A 52 3.80 7.82 0.92
N GLY A 53 3.56 7.11 -0.18
CA GLY A 53 4.22 7.29 -1.48
C GLY A 53 4.76 5.96 -2.00
N THR A 54 4.86 5.84 -3.32
CA THR A 54 5.29 4.59 -3.99
C THR A 54 6.09 4.86 -5.26
N ILE A 55 6.72 3.83 -5.83
CA ILE A 55 7.45 3.95 -7.09
C ILE A 55 6.45 4.09 -8.25
N PRO A 56 6.64 5.05 -9.19
CA PRO A 56 5.78 5.19 -10.36
C PRO A 56 5.59 3.88 -11.13
N GLY A 57 4.37 3.62 -11.60
CA GLY A 57 4.03 2.40 -12.33
C GLY A 57 3.88 1.13 -11.48
N SER A 58 4.07 1.21 -10.15
CA SER A 58 3.87 0.06 -9.27
C SER A 58 2.40 -0.29 -9.02
N GLN A 59 2.13 -1.59 -8.92
CA GLN A 59 0.84 -2.15 -8.55
C GLN A 59 0.89 -2.61 -7.07
N PRO A 60 -0.19 -2.39 -6.29
CA PRO A 60 -0.25 -2.89 -4.92
C PRO A 60 -0.30 -4.41 -4.92
N PHE A 61 0.54 -5.06 -4.12
CA PHE A 61 0.52 -6.49 -3.89
C PHE A 61 0.95 -6.80 -2.45
N SER A 62 0.22 -6.23 -1.48
CA SER A 62 0.58 -6.30 -0.06
C SER A 62 0.71 -7.74 0.43
N GLN A 63 1.84 -8.05 1.06
CA GLN A 63 2.07 -9.34 1.71
C GLN A 63 1.04 -9.61 2.82
N GLY A 64 0.59 -8.58 3.54
CA GLY A 64 -0.47 -8.71 4.55
C GLY A 64 -1.81 -9.14 3.96
N LYS A 65 -2.21 -8.59 2.81
CA LYS A 65 -3.44 -9.04 2.11
C LYS A 65 -3.31 -10.46 1.62
N LEU A 66 -2.14 -10.83 1.11
CA LEU A 66 -1.86 -12.19 0.67
C LEU A 66 -1.98 -13.19 1.82
N PHE A 67 -1.55 -12.83 3.03
CA PHE A 67 -1.68 -13.69 4.19
C PHE A 67 -3.12 -13.78 4.73
N LEU A 68 -3.84 -12.66 4.75
CA LEU A 68 -5.17 -12.57 5.37
C LEU A 68 -6.31 -13.04 4.45
N ASP A 69 -6.21 -12.78 3.15
CA ASP A 69 -7.26 -13.08 2.17
C ASP A 69 -6.67 -13.24 0.76
N TRP A 70 -5.93 -14.32 0.55
CA TRP A 70 -5.34 -14.60 -0.76
C TRP A 70 -6.38 -14.84 -1.86
N HIS A 71 -7.60 -15.28 -1.52
CA HIS A 71 -8.68 -15.49 -2.49
C HIS A 71 -9.14 -14.17 -3.10
N ALA A 72 -9.24 -13.10 -2.31
CA ALA A 72 -9.50 -11.76 -2.84
C ALA A 72 -8.39 -11.27 -3.79
N MET A 73 -7.18 -11.81 -3.66
CA MET A 73 -6.05 -11.53 -4.55
C MET A 73 -5.96 -12.44 -5.78
N GLN A 74 -6.78 -13.50 -5.86
CA GLN A 74 -6.75 -14.48 -6.96
C GLN A 74 -6.78 -13.82 -8.36
N PRO A 75 -7.66 -12.85 -8.66
CA PRO A 75 -7.68 -12.24 -9.98
C PRO A 75 -6.39 -11.47 -10.34
N GLN A 76 -5.64 -11.01 -9.34
CA GLN A 76 -4.35 -10.37 -9.57
C GLN A 76 -3.24 -11.41 -9.74
N ILE A 77 -3.28 -12.49 -8.95
CA ILE A 77 -2.36 -13.62 -9.07
C ILE A 77 -2.46 -14.24 -10.47
N ASP A 78 -3.67 -14.54 -10.94
CA ASP A 78 -3.90 -15.12 -12.27
C ASP A 78 -3.34 -14.24 -13.38
N ARG A 79 -3.50 -12.91 -13.27
CA ARG A 79 -2.94 -11.95 -14.22
C ARG A 79 -1.41 -11.96 -14.22
N ILE A 80 -0.78 -12.05 -13.06
CA ILE A 80 0.68 -12.10 -12.94
C ILE A 80 1.21 -13.40 -13.57
N VAL A 81 0.58 -14.54 -13.26
CA VAL A 81 0.96 -15.85 -13.82
C VAL A 81 0.79 -15.87 -15.33
N ALA A 82 -0.35 -15.38 -15.85
CA ALA A 82 -0.58 -15.27 -17.28
C ALA A 82 0.45 -14.37 -17.97
N ALA A 83 0.72 -13.18 -17.42
CA ALA A 83 1.69 -12.24 -17.98
C ALA A 83 3.12 -12.81 -18.00
N ALA A 84 3.49 -13.64 -17.01
CA ALA A 84 4.77 -14.32 -16.97
C ALA A 84 4.93 -15.41 -18.06
N ALA A 85 3.82 -15.96 -18.55
CA ALA A 85 3.80 -17.01 -19.57
C ALA A 85 3.76 -16.47 -21.01
N GLU A 86 3.36 -15.22 -21.22
CA GLU A 86 3.20 -14.59 -22.55
C GLU A 86 4.52 -14.08 -23.15
N ALA A 87 4.53 -13.90 -24.49
CA ALA A 87 5.64 -13.31 -25.24
C ALA A 87 5.22 -11.97 -25.88
N PRO A 88 6.00 -10.87 -25.77
CA PRO A 88 7.31 -10.80 -25.12
C PRO A 88 7.19 -10.87 -23.60
N ALA A 89 8.14 -11.58 -22.98
CA ALA A 89 8.06 -11.86 -21.56
C ALA A 89 8.20 -10.60 -20.69
N VAL A 90 7.31 -10.50 -19.70
CA VAL A 90 7.31 -9.41 -18.73
C VAL A 90 8.35 -9.67 -17.64
N GLU A 91 9.11 -8.63 -17.29
CA GLU A 91 9.94 -8.66 -16.07
C GLU A 91 9.05 -8.31 -14.88
N ILE A 92 9.18 -9.05 -13.77
CA ILE A 92 8.43 -8.83 -12.55
C ILE A 92 9.41 -8.39 -11.47
N VAL A 93 9.27 -7.16 -11.00
CA VAL A 93 10.14 -6.59 -9.96
C VAL A 93 9.33 -6.37 -8.69
N LEU A 94 9.80 -6.92 -7.58
CA LEU A 94 9.16 -6.78 -6.28
C LEU A 94 9.98 -5.83 -5.41
N PHE A 95 9.31 -5.01 -4.60
CA PHE A 95 9.98 -4.19 -3.60
C PHE A 95 9.16 -4.03 -2.32
N ALA A 96 9.85 -4.08 -1.19
CA ALA A 96 9.34 -3.67 0.11
C ALA A 96 9.94 -2.30 0.50
N ASN A 97 9.81 -1.90 1.78
CA ASN A 97 10.44 -0.66 2.24
C ASN A 97 11.98 -0.79 2.23
N THR A 98 12.48 -1.98 2.57
CA THR A 98 13.89 -2.39 2.45
C THR A 98 13.97 -3.65 1.59
N GLY A 99 14.94 -3.70 0.66
CA GLY A 99 15.21 -4.85 -0.21
C GLY A 99 16.46 -5.59 0.25
N GLY A 100 16.42 -6.16 1.46
CA GLY A 100 17.56 -6.87 2.06
C GLY A 100 17.17 -7.50 3.39
N PRO A 101 18.07 -8.25 4.06
CA PRO A 101 17.74 -9.04 5.24
C PRO A 101 17.49 -8.21 6.50
N ASN A 102 17.74 -6.90 6.45
CA ASN A 102 17.70 -6.03 7.61
C ASN A 102 16.51 -5.06 7.56
N GLY A 103 15.82 -4.92 8.70
CA GLY A 103 14.72 -3.97 8.91
C GLY A 103 13.33 -4.62 9.09
N PRO A 104 12.33 -3.87 9.57
CA PRO A 104 11.00 -4.40 9.93
C PRO A 104 10.13 -4.86 8.73
N SER A 105 10.60 -4.65 7.51
CA SER A 105 9.98 -5.11 6.26
C SER A 105 10.87 -6.05 5.45
N ALA A 106 12.03 -6.42 5.99
CA ALA A 106 12.97 -7.32 5.34
C ALA A 106 12.30 -8.66 5.03
N GLY A 107 12.47 -9.15 3.80
CA GLY A 107 11.97 -10.46 3.38
C GLY A 107 10.47 -10.52 3.04
N ARG A 108 9.71 -9.42 3.10
CA ARG A 108 8.31 -9.42 2.60
C ARG A 108 8.26 -9.66 1.09
N ASP A 109 9.20 -9.05 0.37
CA ASP A 109 9.41 -9.26 -1.06
C ASP A 109 9.86 -10.70 -1.35
N LEU A 110 10.75 -11.28 -0.53
CA LEU A 110 11.13 -12.70 -0.63
C LEU A 110 9.93 -13.64 -0.42
N TYR A 111 9.09 -13.38 0.59
CA TYR A 111 7.89 -14.18 0.84
C TYR A 111 6.94 -14.18 -0.36
N VAL A 112 6.65 -12.99 -0.90
CA VAL A 112 5.77 -12.85 -2.06
C VAL A 112 6.39 -13.51 -3.30
N LEU A 113 7.71 -13.39 -3.48
CA LEU A 113 8.43 -14.02 -4.58
C LEU A 113 8.34 -15.55 -4.50
N ASN A 114 8.54 -16.14 -3.31
CA ASN A 114 8.38 -17.59 -3.12
C ASN A 114 6.94 -18.03 -3.42
N PHE A 115 5.95 -17.27 -2.95
CA PHE A 115 4.55 -17.56 -3.25
C PHE A 115 4.27 -17.53 -4.76
N LEU A 116 4.69 -16.49 -5.48
CA LEU A 116 4.48 -16.39 -6.93
C LEU A 116 5.23 -17.50 -7.68
N HIS A 117 6.42 -17.88 -7.20
CA HIS A 117 7.15 -19.01 -7.76
C HIS A 117 6.38 -20.32 -7.63
N GLU A 118 5.79 -20.58 -6.46
CA GLU A 118 4.94 -21.75 -6.23
C GLU A 118 3.66 -21.74 -7.10
N MET A 119 3.17 -20.55 -7.45
CA MET A 119 2.03 -20.39 -8.39
C MET A 119 2.43 -20.54 -9.87
N GLY A 120 3.70 -20.81 -10.16
CA GLY A 120 4.18 -21.08 -11.52
C GLY A 120 4.88 -19.91 -12.22
N VAL A 121 5.16 -18.81 -11.52
CA VAL A 121 5.97 -17.72 -12.09
C VAL A 121 7.44 -18.16 -12.15
N PRO A 122 8.10 -18.13 -13.32
CA PRO A 122 9.51 -18.55 -13.42
C PRO A 122 10.45 -17.57 -12.69
N LEU A 123 11.46 -18.10 -11.99
CA LEU A 123 12.40 -17.27 -11.20
C LEU A 123 13.18 -16.31 -12.09
N GLU A 124 13.52 -16.70 -13.31
CA GLU A 124 14.23 -15.86 -14.28
C GLU A 124 13.44 -14.63 -14.72
N ARG A 125 12.12 -14.61 -14.45
CA ARG A 125 11.24 -13.46 -14.70
C ARG A 125 11.10 -12.55 -13.48
N MET A 126 11.56 -12.97 -12.31
CA MET A 126 11.40 -12.25 -11.06
C MET A 126 12.71 -11.64 -10.58
N ALA A 127 12.64 -10.42 -10.07
CA ALA A 127 13.75 -9.76 -9.42
C ALA A 127 13.29 -8.94 -8.22
N ARG A 128 14.23 -8.66 -7.32
CA ARG A 128 14.03 -7.77 -6.17
C ARG A 128 14.74 -6.45 -6.37
N LEU A 129 14.09 -5.37 -5.95
CA LEU A 129 14.69 -4.04 -5.98
C LEU A 129 15.67 -3.87 -4.82
N GLU A 130 16.93 -3.61 -5.14
CA GLU A 130 18.00 -3.37 -4.15
C GLU A 130 17.62 -2.22 -3.21
N GLY A 131 17.67 -2.50 -1.90
CA GLY A 131 17.36 -1.54 -0.85
C GLY A 131 15.92 -0.97 -0.85
N GLY A 132 15.05 -1.48 -1.72
CA GLY A 132 13.62 -1.19 -1.77
C GLY A 132 13.28 0.30 -1.94
N PHE A 133 12.10 0.68 -1.45
CA PHE A 133 11.61 2.05 -1.56
C PHE A 133 12.49 3.08 -0.83
N GLN A 134 13.14 2.70 0.27
CA GLN A 134 14.04 3.60 0.99
C GLN A 134 15.28 3.96 0.16
N GLN A 135 15.86 3.00 -0.58
CA GLN A 135 16.97 3.29 -1.47
C GLN A 135 16.54 4.15 -2.66
N TRP A 136 15.41 3.82 -3.29
CA TRP A 136 14.82 4.62 -4.37
C TRP A 136 14.71 6.10 -3.99
N ARG A 137 14.21 6.39 -2.78
CA ARG A 137 14.12 7.76 -2.26
C ARG A 137 15.48 8.39 -1.95
N ARG A 138 16.41 7.64 -1.38
CA ARG A 138 17.76 8.14 -1.06
C ARG A 138 18.55 8.52 -2.31
N GLU A 139 18.33 7.81 -3.41
CA GLU A 139 18.92 8.14 -4.72
C GLU A 139 18.23 9.32 -5.43
N GLY A 140 17.20 9.91 -4.81
CA GLY A 140 16.53 11.10 -5.31
C GLY A 140 15.57 10.85 -6.48
N TYR A 141 15.20 9.59 -6.73
CA TYR A 141 14.21 9.29 -7.77
C TYR A 141 12.81 9.67 -7.34
N GLU A 142 12.00 10.05 -8.32
CA GLU A 142 10.61 10.46 -8.11
C GLU A 142 9.81 9.31 -7.51
N ALA A 143 9.14 9.59 -6.38
CA ALA A 143 8.11 8.74 -5.84
C ALA A 143 6.76 9.39 -6.13
N LEU A 144 5.78 8.59 -6.55
CA LEU A 144 4.41 9.07 -6.58
C LEU A 144 4.04 9.50 -5.17
N PRO A 145 3.52 10.73 -5.00
CA PRO A 145 3.04 11.17 -3.71
C PRO A 145 1.92 10.23 -3.24
N PRO A 146 1.56 10.27 -1.94
CA PRO A 146 0.30 9.73 -1.47
C PRO A 146 -0.80 9.96 -2.50
N PRO A 147 -1.62 8.93 -2.83
CA PRO A 147 -2.84 9.21 -3.57
C PRO A 147 -3.55 10.33 -2.80
N ARG A 148 -3.82 11.43 -3.49
CA ARG A 148 -4.55 12.52 -2.86
C ARG A 148 -5.89 11.91 -2.45
N PRO A 149 -6.25 11.91 -1.15
CA PRO A 149 -7.59 11.52 -0.75
C PRO A 149 -8.57 12.30 -1.64
N PRO A 150 -9.64 11.69 -2.20
CA PRO A 150 -10.70 12.48 -2.79
C PRO A 150 -11.03 13.59 -1.78
N ALA A 151 -11.07 14.85 -2.22
CA ALA A 151 -11.36 15.92 -1.29
C ALA A 151 -12.76 15.65 -0.74
N ALA A 152 -12.83 15.13 0.48
CA ALA A 152 -14.11 14.78 1.10
C ALA A 152 -14.97 16.04 1.08
N THR A 153 -16.08 15.98 0.34
CA THR A 153 -17.02 17.09 0.18
C THR A 153 -18.10 17.07 1.26
N SER A 154 -18.10 16.05 2.11
CA SER A 154 -19.00 15.89 3.24
C SER A 154 -18.30 15.18 4.40
N LEU A 155 -18.87 15.33 5.61
CA LEU A 155 -18.36 14.64 6.80
C LEU A 155 -18.50 13.11 6.66
N GLY A 156 -19.60 12.63 6.10
CA GLY A 156 -19.83 11.20 5.85
C GLY A 156 -18.73 10.59 4.96
N ALA A 157 -18.41 11.24 3.83
CA ALA A 157 -17.35 10.77 2.94
C ALA A 157 -15.98 10.75 3.62
N LEU A 158 -15.68 11.76 4.46
CA LEU A 158 -14.44 11.80 5.24
C LEU A 158 -14.34 10.65 6.24
N LEU A 159 -15.45 10.32 6.91
CA LEU A 159 -15.51 9.24 7.89
C LEU A 159 -15.38 7.87 7.21
N GLU A 160 -16.05 7.66 6.08
CA GLU A 160 -15.90 6.45 5.26
C GLU A 160 -14.44 6.26 4.82
N GLU A 161 -13.83 7.30 4.28
CA GLU A 161 -12.43 7.25 3.83
C GLU A 161 -11.45 6.99 4.99
N ALA A 162 -11.74 7.55 6.17
CA ALA A 162 -10.94 7.34 7.36
C ALA A 162 -11.19 5.97 8.04
N GLY A 163 -12.11 5.14 7.52
CA GLY A 163 -12.51 3.87 8.13
C GLY A 163 -13.27 4.05 9.45
N LEU A 164 -13.94 5.19 9.62
CA LEU A 164 -14.69 5.62 10.81
C LEU A 164 -16.20 5.60 10.54
N THR A 165 -16.67 4.64 9.74
CA THR A 165 -18.09 4.53 9.35
C THR A 165 -19.03 4.39 10.54
N HIS A 166 -18.57 3.83 11.65
CA HIS A 166 -19.33 3.75 12.90
C HIS A 166 -19.64 5.11 13.53
N LEU A 167 -18.96 6.18 13.11
CA LEU A 167 -19.19 7.56 13.56
C LEU A 167 -20.11 8.34 12.63
N ALA A 168 -20.58 7.76 11.52
CA ALA A 168 -21.45 8.44 10.58
C ALA A 168 -22.81 8.83 11.19
N GLU A 169 -23.38 7.97 12.04
CA GLU A 169 -24.65 8.24 12.72
C GLU A 169 -24.49 9.25 13.88
N PRO A 170 -23.51 9.10 14.80
CA PRO A 170 -23.25 10.09 15.85
C PRO A 170 -22.97 11.50 15.34
N LEU A 171 -22.44 11.63 14.11
CA LEU A 171 -22.05 12.90 13.51
C LEU A 171 -22.97 13.31 12.35
N ALA A 172 -24.12 12.67 12.16
CA ALA A 172 -24.98 12.91 10.99
C ALA A 172 -25.49 14.36 10.87
N GLY A 173 -25.57 15.09 11.98
CA GLY A 173 -26.00 16.49 12.02
C GLY A 173 -24.89 17.52 11.81
N GLU A 174 -23.62 17.10 11.78
CA GLU A 174 -22.47 18.00 11.71
C GLU A 174 -22.00 18.23 10.27
N SER A 175 -21.63 19.47 9.96
CA SER A 175 -21.03 19.80 8.65
C SER A 175 -19.50 19.74 8.74
N LEU A 176 -18.88 19.26 7.66
CA LEU A 176 -17.43 19.21 7.58
C LEU A 176 -16.83 20.62 7.60
N GLU A 177 -17.52 21.59 7.02
CA GLU A 177 -17.16 23.01 7.04
C GLU A 177 -17.11 23.54 8.48
N HIS A 178 -18.17 23.34 9.26
CA HIS A 178 -18.25 23.83 10.64
C HIS A 178 -17.13 23.22 11.51
N LEU A 179 -16.96 21.90 11.45
CA LEU A 179 -15.91 21.23 12.22
C LEU A 179 -14.50 21.65 11.78
N SER A 180 -14.31 21.99 10.50
CA SER A 180 -13.04 22.52 9.97
C SER A 180 -12.75 23.94 10.45
N GLU A 181 -13.78 24.79 10.55
CA GLU A 181 -13.67 26.14 11.10
C GLU A 181 -13.30 26.09 12.59
N VAL A 182 -13.99 25.27 13.37
CA VAL A 182 -13.68 25.06 14.81
C VAL A 182 -12.25 24.56 14.98
N LEU A 183 -11.81 23.58 14.18
CA LEU A 183 -10.43 23.09 14.21
C LEU A 183 -9.41 24.19 13.90
N THR A 184 -9.69 25.03 12.91
CA THR A 184 -8.78 26.10 12.48
C THR A 184 -8.65 27.16 13.56
N ALA A 185 -9.73 27.44 14.31
CA ALA A 185 -9.70 28.33 15.45
C ALA A 185 -8.98 27.71 16.66
N SER A 186 -9.33 26.46 17.04
CA SER A 186 -8.78 25.78 18.21
C SER A 186 -8.99 24.26 18.13
N ARG A 187 -7.88 23.52 18.20
CA ARG A 187 -7.93 22.05 18.32
C ARG A 187 -8.62 21.60 19.61
N ALA A 188 -8.43 22.34 20.70
CA ALA A 188 -9.03 22.00 21.99
C ALA A 188 -10.56 22.13 21.94
N ASP A 189 -11.06 23.14 21.23
CA ASP A 189 -12.48 23.42 21.11
C ASP A 189 -13.17 22.34 20.26
N LEU A 190 -12.52 21.88 19.18
CA LEU A 190 -13.04 20.74 18.42
C LEU A 190 -13.11 19.46 19.28
N LEU A 191 -12.08 19.19 20.09
CA LEU A 191 -12.10 18.04 20.99
C LEU A 191 -13.21 18.14 22.05
N SER A 192 -13.53 19.36 22.52
CA SER A 192 -14.65 19.59 23.43
C SER A 192 -15.99 19.40 22.73
N LEU A 193 -16.17 19.95 21.52
CA LEU A 193 -17.38 19.76 20.73
C LEU A 193 -17.66 18.27 20.46
N LEU A 194 -16.65 17.51 20.03
CA LEU A 194 -16.80 16.07 19.79
C LEU A 194 -17.09 15.29 21.08
N LYS A 195 -16.63 15.77 22.24
CA LYS A 195 -17.00 15.19 23.54
C LYS A 195 -18.47 15.42 23.84
N ASP A 196 -18.98 16.62 23.58
CA ASP A 196 -20.37 16.99 23.84
C ASP A 196 -21.33 16.25 22.90
N LEU A 197 -20.87 15.88 21.70
CA LEU A 197 -21.53 14.95 20.77
C LEU A 197 -21.45 13.47 21.20
N GLY A 198 -20.91 13.18 22.38
CA GLY A 198 -20.91 11.83 22.96
C GLY A 198 -19.78 10.90 22.49
N LEU A 199 -18.81 11.39 21.69
CA LEU A 199 -17.73 10.53 21.21
C LEU A 199 -16.76 10.19 22.35
N GLN A 200 -16.18 9.00 22.30
CA GLN A 200 -15.12 8.58 23.19
C GLN A 200 -13.78 9.20 22.79
N LEU A 201 -12.88 9.41 23.75
CA LEU A 201 -11.59 10.08 23.52
C LEU A 201 -10.78 9.52 22.32
N PRO A 202 -10.67 8.19 22.11
CA PRO A 202 -9.97 7.64 20.95
C PRO A 202 -10.60 8.06 19.62
N ASP A 203 -11.93 8.13 19.55
CA ASP A 203 -12.65 8.49 18.34
C ASP A 203 -12.59 9.99 18.07
N ARG A 204 -12.65 10.83 19.11
CA ARG A 204 -12.40 12.28 18.99
C ARG A 204 -11.07 12.54 18.31
N GLN A 205 -10.01 11.89 18.79
CA GLN A 205 -8.66 12.05 18.26
C GLN A 205 -8.54 11.59 16.80
N LYS A 206 -9.22 10.50 16.41
CA LYS A 206 -9.26 10.02 15.02
C LYS A 206 -10.01 10.99 14.10
N VAL A 207 -11.17 11.49 14.52
CA VAL A 207 -11.96 12.48 13.76
C VAL A 207 -11.19 13.78 13.59
N THR A 208 -10.59 14.31 14.65
CA THR A 208 -9.75 15.52 14.57
C THR A 208 -8.57 15.33 13.61
N ASN A 209 -7.94 14.16 13.61
CA ASN A 209 -6.85 13.86 12.67
C ASN A 209 -7.34 13.73 11.22
N ALA A 210 -8.53 13.17 11.00
CA ALA A 210 -9.14 13.11 9.67
C ALA A 210 -9.41 14.53 9.13
N ILE A 211 -10.08 15.38 9.91
CA ILE A 211 -10.41 16.76 9.51
C ILE A 211 -9.14 17.58 9.29
N SER A 212 -8.11 17.42 10.14
CA SER A 212 -6.84 18.13 9.98
C SER A 212 -6.12 17.81 8.67
N ARG A 213 -6.23 16.58 8.17
CA ARG A 213 -5.66 16.21 6.86
C ARG A 213 -6.38 16.93 5.72
N THR A 214 -7.71 17.04 5.80
CA THR A 214 -8.53 17.76 4.81
C THR A 214 -8.21 19.26 4.78
N VAL A 215 -8.10 19.91 5.93
CA VAL A 215 -7.77 21.34 6.02
C VAL A 215 -6.38 21.63 5.42
N LYS A 216 -5.37 20.83 5.78
CA LYS A 216 -4.01 20.98 5.21
C LYS A 216 -3.98 20.82 3.70
N SER A 217 -4.76 19.88 3.16
CA SER A 217 -4.85 19.67 1.70
C SER A 217 -5.47 20.85 0.96
N LYS A 218 -6.40 21.60 1.57
CA LYS A 218 -7.00 22.80 0.96
C LYS A 218 -6.03 23.98 0.94
N SER A 219 -5.22 24.16 1.99
CA SER A 219 -4.25 25.25 2.09
C SER A 219 -3.03 25.12 1.17
N THR A 220 -2.73 23.93 0.64
CA THR A 220 -1.62 23.72 -0.31
C THR A 220 -2.03 23.98 -1.78
N LEU A 221 -3.31 24.25 -2.04
CA LEU A 221 -3.87 24.50 -3.38
C LEU A 221 -4.21 25.98 -3.64
N ALA A 222 -3.97 26.87 -2.68
CA ALA A 222 -4.12 28.32 -2.79
C ALA A 222 -2.74 29.00 -2.78
#